data_AF-A0A3G9GVJ4-F1
#
_entry.id   AF-A0A3G9GVJ4-F1
#
_cell.length_a   1.000
_cell.length_b   1.000
_cell.length_c   1.000
_cell.angle_alpha   90.00
_cell.angle_beta   90.00
_cell.angle_gamma   90.00
#
_symmetry.space_group_name_H-M   'P 1'
#
loop_
_entity.id
_entity.type
_entity.pdbx_description
1 polymer ?
#
loop_
_entity_poly.entity_id
_entity_poly.type
_entity_poly.pdbx_seq_one_letter_code
_entity_poly.pdbx_strand_id
1 'polypeptide(L)'
;MRILRDENLAAHPIKSAMDYSWAAMSGNWKNTLIVALALIILAFLQLVPIVGIFFGVLQSIVLYAMGYWMADRLNGSADIESFKERIKNETERSITFDFFSPAAGFYLGFIIFSLVMVLATVAILWLSGGFEVITHIQNPPGPGATPQQISEFYMQIVYAGTPAIIFILATSLFFSYLWPIVYGYALQQRTFGDALNSVFMFFSPNFWKAAFTGAYFKLATLWMLVLTGAGFLMGFTIAIPILLPFLMLLLIWTVYFTSAVSAAAYNMFDNI
;
A
#
# COMPACT_ATOMS: atom_id res chain seq x y z
N MET A 1 -8.77 -18.68 15.30
CA MET A 1 -7.55 -18.22 14.60
C MET A 1 -6.98 -19.36 13.80
N ARG A 2 -6.94 -19.27 12.46
CA ARG A 2 -6.24 -20.23 11.61
C ARG A 2 -4.90 -19.60 11.26
N ILE A 3 -3.86 -20.02 11.98
CA ILE A 3 -2.47 -19.64 11.74
C ILE A 3 -2.06 -20.28 10.41
N LEU A 4 -1.42 -19.51 9.53
CA LEU A 4 -0.75 -20.02 8.34
C LEU A 4 0.17 -21.18 8.74
N ARG A 5 -0.13 -22.39 8.26
CA ARG A 5 0.61 -23.61 8.59
C ARG A 5 1.82 -23.85 7.69
N ASP A 6 1.99 -23.05 6.64
CA ASP A 6 3.11 -23.21 5.72
C ASP A 6 4.39 -22.66 6.36
N GLU A 7 5.17 -23.55 6.95
CA GLU A 7 6.50 -23.27 7.52
C GLU A 7 7.43 -22.63 6.47
N ASN A 8 7.23 -22.89 5.18
CA ASN A 8 8.04 -22.28 4.11
C ASN A 8 7.72 -20.80 3.90
N LEU A 9 6.49 -20.35 4.18
CA LEU A 9 6.15 -18.92 4.12
C LEU A 9 6.84 -18.16 5.26
N ALA A 10 7.02 -18.79 6.42
CA ALA A 10 7.79 -18.22 7.52
C ALA A 10 9.30 -18.22 7.26
N ALA A 11 9.83 -19.33 6.72
CA ALA A 11 11.27 -19.48 6.46
C ALA A 11 11.77 -18.67 5.25
N HIS A 12 10.96 -18.59 4.18
CA HIS A 12 11.31 -17.97 2.90
C HIS A 12 10.17 -17.07 2.38
N PRO A 13 9.77 -16.03 3.13
CA PRO A 13 8.56 -15.25 2.88
C PRO A 13 8.50 -14.65 1.47
N ILE A 14 9.65 -14.28 0.93
CA ILE A 14 9.79 -13.65 -0.38
C ILE A 14 9.47 -14.63 -1.51
N LYS A 15 10.22 -15.74 -1.54
CA LYS A 15 10.08 -16.75 -2.59
C LYS A 15 8.67 -17.33 -2.55
N SER A 16 8.20 -17.67 -1.35
CA SER A 16 6.86 -18.19 -1.14
C SER A 16 5.80 -17.18 -1.59
N ALA A 17 5.90 -15.89 -1.23
CA ALA A 17 4.96 -14.88 -1.72
C ALA A 17 4.95 -14.75 -3.25
N MET A 18 6.10 -14.85 -3.91
CA MET A 18 6.16 -14.88 -5.39
C MET A 18 5.46 -16.13 -5.95
N ASP A 19 5.75 -17.31 -5.39
CA ASP A 19 5.17 -18.59 -5.83
C ASP A 19 3.64 -18.58 -5.64
N TYR A 20 3.16 -18.11 -4.49
CA TYR A 20 1.73 -17.97 -4.22
C TYR A 20 1.04 -16.96 -5.13
N SER A 21 1.66 -15.81 -5.38
CA SER A 21 1.09 -14.77 -6.26
C SER A 21 1.01 -15.23 -7.71
N TRP A 22 2.05 -15.91 -8.17
CA TRP A 22 2.06 -16.54 -9.49
C TRP A 22 1.03 -17.65 -9.59
N ALA A 23 0.93 -18.50 -8.56
CA ALA A 23 -0.08 -19.55 -8.49
C ALA A 23 -1.50 -18.96 -8.52
N ALA A 24 -1.79 -17.92 -7.75
CA ALA A 24 -3.09 -17.25 -7.73
C ALA A 24 -3.49 -16.74 -9.11
N MET A 25 -2.55 -16.08 -9.80
CA MET A 25 -2.78 -15.51 -11.13
C MET A 25 -2.94 -16.59 -12.20
N SER A 26 -2.04 -17.59 -12.23
CA SER A 26 -2.02 -18.64 -13.27
C SER A 26 -3.06 -19.74 -13.04
N GLY A 27 -3.35 -20.08 -11.78
CA GLY A 27 -4.32 -21.10 -11.39
C GLY A 27 -5.77 -20.70 -11.66
N ASN A 28 -6.05 -19.40 -11.79
CA ASN A 28 -7.35 -18.88 -12.17
C ASN A 28 -7.23 -17.74 -13.19
N TRP A 29 -6.60 -18.05 -14.33
CA TRP A 29 -6.32 -17.07 -15.38
C TRP A 29 -7.57 -16.41 -15.95
N LYS A 30 -8.67 -17.18 -16.10
CA LYS A 30 -9.96 -16.64 -16.56
C LYS A 30 -10.46 -15.52 -15.65
N ASN A 31 -10.55 -15.77 -14.34
CA ASN A 31 -11.05 -14.76 -13.41
C ASN A 31 -10.06 -13.59 -13.28
N THR A 32 -8.76 -13.86 -13.34
CA THR A 32 -7.72 -12.82 -13.38
C THR A 32 -7.93 -11.87 -14.56
N LEU A 33 -8.18 -12.38 -15.77
CA LEU A 33 -8.44 -11.55 -16.95
C LEU A 33 -9.74 -10.74 -16.83
N ILE A 34 -10.78 -11.32 -16.24
CA ILE A 34 -12.06 -10.63 -16.02
C ILE A 34 -11.88 -9.48 -15.03
N VAL A 35 -11.17 -9.73 -13.92
CA VAL A 35 -10.82 -8.68 -12.96
C VAL A 35 -9.93 -7.62 -13.60
N ALA A 36 -8.94 -8.01 -14.41
CA ALA A 36 -8.10 -7.07 -15.15
C ALA A 36 -8.93 -6.17 -16.08
N LEU A 37 -9.89 -6.76 -16.82
CA LEU A 37 -10.80 -6.01 -17.68
C LEU A 37 -11.68 -5.05 -16.87
N ALA A 38 -12.20 -5.48 -15.73
CA ALA A 38 -12.98 -4.62 -14.84
C ALA A 38 -12.14 -3.44 -14.32
N LEU A 39 -10.89 -3.69 -13.91
CA LEU A 39 -9.96 -2.65 -13.48
C LEU A 39 -9.62 -1.66 -14.62
N ILE A 40 -9.46 -2.14 -15.85
CA ILE A 40 -9.26 -1.29 -17.04
C ILE A 40 -10.47 -0.39 -17.26
N ILE A 41 -11.68 -0.94 -17.20
CA ILE A 41 -12.93 -0.17 -17.35
C ILE A 41 -13.03 0.90 -16.26
N LEU A 42 -12.76 0.53 -15.00
CA LEU A 42 -12.74 1.49 -13.88
C LEU A 42 -11.70 2.58 -14.08
N ALA A 43 -10.51 2.26 -14.59
CA ALA A 43 -9.46 3.23 -14.89
C ALA A 43 -9.87 4.20 -16.00
N PHE A 44 -10.59 3.75 -17.04
CA PHE A 44 -11.14 4.68 -18.04
C PHE A 44 -12.25 5.56 -17.48
N LEU A 45 -13.12 5.01 -16.62
CA LEU A 45 -14.19 5.78 -15.97
C LEU A 45 -13.65 6.84 -15.00
N GLN A 46 -12.43 6.66 -14.47
CA GLN A 46 -11.73 7.66 -13.67
C GLN A 46 -11.35 8.93 -14.43
N LEU A 47 -11.27 8.88 -15.76
CA LEU A 47 -10.94 10.05 -16.59
C LEU A 47 -12.09 11.07 -16.67
N VAL A 48 -13.30 10.69 -16.24
CA VAL A 48 -14.46 11.58 -16.21
C VAL A 48 -14.38 12.48 -14.97
N PRO A 49 -14.43 13.83 -15.09
CA PRO A 49 -14.39 14.72 -13.93
C PRO A 49 -15.50 14.42 -12.91
N ILE A 50 -15.20 14.57 -11.62
CA ILE A 50 -16.10 14.33 -10.46
C ILE A 50 -16.50 12.85 -10.31
N VAL A 51 -17.12 12.26 -11.33
CA VAL A 51 -17.51 10.84 -11.39
C VAL A 51 -16.29 9.93 -11.24
N GLY A 52 -15.14 10.36 -11.76
CA GLY A 52 -13.91 9.61 -11.67
C GLY A 52 -13.41 9.41 -10.24
N ILE A 53 -13.73 10.31 -9.32
CA ILE A 53 -13.39 10.13 -7.89
C ILE A 53 -14.10 8.88 -7.34
N PHE A 54 -15.39 8.72 -7.67
CA PHE A 54 -16.18 7.56 -7.23
C PHE A 54 -15.60 6.25 -7.80
N PHE A 55 -15.24 6.22 -9.08
CA PHE A 55 -14.63 5.03 -9.68
C PHE A 55 -13.19 4.78 -9.20
N GLY A 56 -12.47 5.83 -8.79
CA GLY A 56 -11.19 5.74 -8.08
C GLY A 56 -11.33 5.00 -6.77
N VAL A 57 -12.28 5.43 -5.94
CA VAL A 57 -12.64 4.78 -4.67
C VAL A 57 -13.03 3.32 -4.91
N LEU A 58 -13.93 3.06 -5.88
CA LEU A 58 -14.39 1.71 -6.17
C LEU A 58 -13.24 0.80 -6.63
N GLN A 59 -12.34 1.30 -7.49
CA GLN A 59 -11.16 0.55 -7.91
C GLN A 59 -10.26 0.22 -6.74
N SER A 60 -9.99 1.17 -5.83
CA SER A 60 -9.20 0.90 -4.63
C SER A 60 -9.82 -0.19 -3.75
N ILE A 61 -11.15 -0.14 -3.54
CA ILE A 61 -11.85 -1.16 -2.76
C ILE A 61 -11.75 -2.55 -3.42
N VAL A 62 -11.89 -2.62 -4.75
CA VAL A 62 -11.72 -3.87 -5.51
C VAL A 62 -10.30 -4.43 -5.32
N LEU A 63 -9.26 -3.60 -5.43
CA LEU A 63 -7.88 -4.04 -5.23
C LEU A 63 -7.65 -4.54 -3.80
N TYR A 64 -8.21 -3.89 -2.78
CA TYR A 64 -8.13 -4.40 -1.42
C TYR A 64 -8.91 -5.71 -1.26
N ALA A 65 -10.11 -5.84 -1.83
CA ALA A 65 -10.90 -7.07 -1.78
C ALA A 65 -10.13 -8.28 -2.35
N MET A 66 -9.38 -8.08 -3.44
CA MET A 66 -8.48 -9.10 -3.99
C MET A 66 -7.39 -9.50 -3.00
N GLY A 67 -6.85 -8.54 -2.24
CA GLY A 67 -5.89 -8.84 -1.19
C GLY A 67 -6.48 -9.67 -0.05
N TYR A 68 -7.69 -9.35 0.39
CA TYR A 68 -8.42 -10.13 1.39
C TYR A 68 -8.71 -11.55 0.89
N TRP A 69 -9.15 -11.69 -0.36
CA TRP A 69 -9.33 -12.99 -1.00
C TRP A 69 -8.02 -13.80 -0.98
N MET A 70 -6.91 -13.18 -1.37
CA MET A 70 -5.60 -13.82 -1.37
C MET A 70 -5.21 -14.31 0.02
N ALA A 71 -5.33 -13.46 1.04
CA ALA A 71 -5.00 -13.80 2.42
C ALA A 71 -5.88 -14.92 2.97
N ASP A 72 -7.20 -14.89 2.71
CA ASP A 72 -8.13 -15.95 3.11
C ASP A 72 -7.71 -17.32 2.56
N ARG A 73 -7.33 -17.38 1.27
CA ARG A 73 -6.91 -18.63 0.63
C ARG A 73 -5.57 -19.10 1.14
N LEU A 74 -4.62 -18.20 1.36
CA LEU A 74 -3.35 -18.52 2.00
C LEU A 74 -3.56 -19.13 3.39
N ASN A 75 -4.31 -18.46 4.27
CA ASN A 75 -4.56 -18.93 5.64
C ASN A 75 -5.36 -20.24 5.68
N GLY A 76 -6.14 -20.53 4.65
CA GLY A 76 -6.93 -21.75 4.51
C GLY A 76 -6.16 -22.94 3.90
N SER A 77 -4.90 -22.73 3.49
CA SER A 77 -4.07 -23.73 2.83
C SER A 77 -2.92 -24.19 3.71
N ALA A 78 -2.59 -25.47 3.62
CA ALA A 78 -1.45 -26.05 4.35
C ALA A 78 -0.13 -25.78 3.63
N ASP A 79 -0.17 -25.72 2.31
CA ASP A 79 0.96 -25.61 1.40
C ASP A 79 0.53 -25.01 0.04
N ILE A 80 1.49 -24.86 -0.87
CA ILE A 80 1.26 -24.29 -2.20
C ILE A 80 0.36 -25.17 -3.07
N GLU A 81 0.37 -26.49 -2.91
CA GLU A 81 -0.44 -27.39 -3.74
C GLU A 81 -1.91 -27.36 -3.33
N SER A 82 -2.19 -27.40 -2.03
CA SER A 82 -3.54 -27.18 -1.48
C SER A 82 -4.07 -25.79 -1.81
N PHE A 83 -3.20 -24.77 -1.85
CA PHE A 83 -3.56 -23.44 -2.38
C PHE A 83 -3.95 -23.48 -3.86
N LYS A 84 -3.11 -24.10 -4.72
CA LYS A 84 -3.40 -24.26 -6.15
C LYS A 84 -4.71 -25.00 -6.41
N GLU A 85 -5.02 -26.03 -5.63
CA GLU A 85 -6.26 -26.77 -5.76
C GLU A 85 -7.48 -25.90 -5.40
N ARG A 86 -7.39 -25.14 -4.30
CA ARG A 86 -8.45 -24.22 -3.89
C ARG A 86 -8.76 -23.18 -4.95
N ILE A 87 -7.75 -22.47 -5.46
CA ILE A 87 -7.95 -21.37 -6.42
C ILE A 87 -8.53 -21.82 -7.77
N LYS A 88 -8.23 -23.05 -8.21
CA LYS A 88 -8.74 -23.61 -9.48
C LYS A 88 -10.26 -23.75 -9.49
N ASN A 89 -10.84 -23.98 -8.33
CA ASN A 89 -12.27 -24.22 -8.15
C ASN A 89 -13.04 -22.93 -7.79
N GLU A 90 -12.38 -21.77 -7.75
CA GLU A 90 -13.00 -20.50 -7.35
C GLU A 90 -13.77 -19.81 -8.49
N THR A 91 -14.87 -19.17 -8.10
CA THR A 91 -15.72 -18.38 -9.00
C THR A 91 -15.31 -16.90 -9.01
N GLU A 92 -15.72 -16.16 -10.03
CA GLU A 92 -15.43 -14.72 -10.17
C GLU A 92 -15.99 -13.90 -9.00
N ARG A 93 -17.17 -14.30 -8.49
CA ARG A 93 -17.87 -13.60 -7.40
C ARG A 93 -17.07 -13.60 -6.10
N SER A 94 -16.37 -14.69 -5.80
CA SER A 94 -15.67 -14.85 -4.52
C SER A 94 -14.41 -14.00 -4.40
N ILE A 95 -13.82 -13.58 -5.53
CA ILE A 95 -12.61 -12.74 -5.53
C ILE A 95 -12.91 -11.31 -5.05
N THR A 96 -14.08 -10.78 -5.37
CA THR A 96 -14.35 -9.34 -5.21
C THR A 96 -15.51 -9.03 -4.27
N PHE A 97 -16.60 -9.79 -4.29
CA PHE A 97 -17.81 -9.42 -3.55
C PHE A 97 -17.82 -9.91 -2.11
N ASP A 98 -17.26 -11.09 -1.85
CA ASP A 98 -17.25 -11.69 -0.50
C ASP A 98 -16.40 -10.86 0.48
N PHE A 99 -15.44 -10.09 -0.03
CA PHE A 99 -14.52 -9.27 0.75
C PHE A 99 -14.72 -7.77 0.55
N PHE A 100 -15.78 -7.36 -0.14
CA PHE A 100 -16.04 -5.95 -0.42
C PHE A 100 -16.22 -5.13 0.87
N SER A 101 -16.98 -5.66 1.84
CA SER A 101 -17.26 -4.99 3.11
C SER A 101 -16.00 -4.71 3.95
N PRO A 102 -15.15 -5.72 4.30
CA PRO A 102 -13.92 -5.44 5.03
C PRO A 102 -12.93 -4.60 4.20
N ALA A 103 -12.84 -4.79 2.88
CA ALA A 103 -12.00 -3.95 2.01
C ALA A 103 -12.41 -2.46 2.04
N ALA A 104 -13.71 -2.18 2.00
CA ALA A 104 -14.24 -0.82 2.13
C ALA A 104 -13.95 -0.22 3.52
N GLY A 105 -14.03 -1.04 4.58
CA GLY A 105 -13.67 -0.62 5.93
C GLY A 105 -12.21 -0.21 6.04
N PHE A 106 -11.31 -1.06 5.54
CA PHE A 106 -9.87 -0.76 5.50
C PHE A 106 -9.57 0.49 4.67
N TYR A 107 -10.17 0.62 3.49
CA TYR A 107 -10.01 1.80 2.64
C TYR A 107 -10.47 3.09 3.33
N LEU A 108 -11.62 3.08 4.01
CA LEU A 108 -12.09 4.24 4.76
C LEU A 108 -11.14 4.57 5.93
N GLY A 109 -10.66 3.56 6.65
CA GLY A 109 -9.63 3.74 7.68
C GLY A 109 -8.38 4.41 7.12
N PHE A 110 -7.91 3.99 5.94
CA PHE A 110 -6.77 4.59 5.26
C PHE A 110 -7.02 6.04 4.84
N ILE A 111 -8.22 6.38 4.36
CA ILE A 111 -8.60 7.77 4.07
C ILE A 111 -8.52 8.62 5.34
N ILE A 112 -9.12 8.16 6.44
CA ILE A 112 -9.13 8.89 7.72
C ILE A 112 -7.70 9.09 8.21
N PHE A 113 -6.88 8.03 8.18
CA PHE A 113 -5.46 8.10 8.53
C PHE A 113 -4.71 9.11 7.64
N SER A 114 -4.90 9.05 6.32
CA SER A 114 -4.25 9.97 5.38
C SER A 114 -4.64 11.42 5.64
N LEU A 115 -5.91 11.69 5.96
CA LEU A 115 -6.37 13.03 6.34
C LEU A 115 -5.70 13.50 7.64
N VAL A 116 -5.61 12.66 8.66
CA VAL A 116 -4.90 12.97 9.91
C VAL A 116 -3.43 13.28 9.63
N MET A 117 -2.77 12.49 8.77
CA MET A 117 -1.37 12.70 8.40
C MET A 117 -1.14 13.99 7.60
N VAL A 118 -2.05 14.34 6.69
CA VAL A 118 -2.02 15.62 5.97
C VAL A 118 -2.19 16.79 6.93
N LEU A 119 -3.17 16.72 7.84
CA LEU A 119 -3.39 17.77 8.83
C LEU A 119 -2.19 17.93 9.77
N ALA A 120 -1.59 16.83 10.22
CA ALA A 120 -0.36 16.85 11.01
C ALA A 120 0.79 17.50 10.24
N THR A 121 0.98 17.14 8.96
CA THR A 121 2.01 17.72 8.10
C THR A 121 1.81 19.22 7.92
N VAL A 122 0.58 19.67 7.66
CA VAL A 122 0.23 21.09 7.56
C VAL A 122 0.51 21.83 8.87
N ALA A 123 0.15 21.23 10.01
CA ALA A 123 0.42 21.83 11.33
C ALA A 123 1.93 21.97 11.58
N ILE A 124 2.73 20.97 11.22
CA ILE A 124 4.19 21.01 11.36
C ILE A 124 4.80 22.07 10.46
N LEU A 125 4.39 22.14 9.19
CA LEU A 125 4.85 23.18 8.26
C LEU A 125 4.48 24.59 8.75
N TRP A 126 3.33 24.73 9.40
CA TRP A 126 2.93 26.01 9.99
C TRP A 126 3.79 26.37 11.21
N LEU A 127 3.99 25.44 12.14
CA LEU A 127 4.78 25.65 13.35
C LEU A 127 6.28 25.85 13.07
N SER A 128 6.81 25.25 12.00
CA SER A 128 8.22 25.34 11.64
C SER A 128 8.57 26.53 10.73
N GLY A 129 7.59 27.36 10.35
CA GLY A 129 7.78 28.37 9.31
C GLY A 129 7.99 27.79 7.90
N GLY A 130 7.71 26.50 7.70
CA GLY A 130 7.90 25.80 6.42
C GLY A 130 7.06 26.38 5.27
N PHE A 131 5.92 27.00 5.56
CA PHE A 131 5.14 27.70 4.54
C PHE A 131 5.88 28.92 3.97
N GLU A 132 6.65 29.63 4.78
CA GLU A 132 7.48 30.75 4.30
C GLU A 132 8.58 30.23 3.36
N VAL A 133 9.12 29.04 3.61
CA VAL A 133 10.09 28.42 2.70
C VAL A 133 9.46 28.14 1.33
N ILE A 134 8.22 27.65 1.30
CA ILE A 134 7.51 27.39 0.04
C ILE A 134 7.33 28.69 -0.75
N THR A 135 6.94 29.79 -0.08
CA THR A 135 6.77 31.09 -0.75
C THR A 135 8.08 31.66 -1.28
N HIS A 136 9.19 31.46 -0.56
CA HIS A 136 10.53 31.88 -1.01
C HIS A 136 11.05 31.02 -2.17
N ILE A 137 10.79 29.70 -2.17
CA ILE A 137 11.14 28.82 -3.30
C ILE A 137 10.36 29.21 -4.56
N GLN A 138 9.08 29.57 -4.42
CA GLN A 138 8.25 30.02 -5.55
C GLN A 138 8.66 31.41 -6.05
N ASN A 139 9.27 32.24 -5.21
CA ASN A 139 9.74 33.59 -5.54
C ASN A 139 11.25 33.71 -5.25
N PRO A 140 12.10 32.99 -6.01
CA PRO A 140 13.52 33.00 -5.75
C PRO A 140 14.12 34.40 -5.99
N PRO A 141 15.28 34.73 -5.37
CA PRO A 141 15.95 36.00 -5.60
C PRO A 141 16.22 36.22 -7.10
N GLY A 142 15.79 37.35 -7.63
CA GLY A 142 15.93 37.69 -9.05
C GLY A 142 17.37 38.02 -9.46
N PRO A 143 17.63 38.11 -10.79
CA PRO A 143 18.91 38.58 -11.30
C PRO A 143 19.12 40.05 -10.90
N GLY A 144 19.98 40.28 -9.90
CA GLY A 144 20.18 41.59 -9.26
C GLY A 144 20.07 41.55 -7.73
N ALA A 145 19.70 40.41 -7.15
CA ALA A 145 19.68 40.22 -5.71
C ALA A 145 21.06 40.47 -5.09
N THR A 146 21.06 41.18 -3.96
CA THR A 146 22.28 41.39 -3.17
C THR A 146 22.77 40.07 -2.59
N PRO A 147 24.09 39.92 -2.30
CA PRO A 147 24.60 38.73 -1.62
C PRO A 147 23.88 38.42 -0.31
N GLN A 148 23.39 39.45 0.39
CA GLN A 148 22.63 39.30 1.62
C GLN A 148 21.25 38.68 1.39
N GLN A 149 20.50 39.11 0.37
CA GLN A 149 19.21 38.51 0.01
C GLN A 149 19.36 37.05 -0.43
N ILE A 150 20.43 36.73 -1.16
CA ILE A 150 20.75 35.35 -1.54
C ILE A 150 21.07 34.52 -0.28
N SER A 151 21.85 35.07 0.66
CA SER A 151 22.19 34.40 1.91
C SER A 151 20.96 34.15 2.79
N GLU A 152 20.07 35.13 2.93
CA GLU A 152 18.82 35.00 3.71
C GLU A 152 17.90 33.91 3.14
N PHE A 153 17.78 33.85 1.81
CA PHE A 153 17.05 32.79 1.11
C PHE A 153 17.62 31.39 1.44
N TYR A 154 18.94 31.20 1.33
CA TYR A 154 19.56 29.92 1.68
C TYR A 154 19.42 29.58 3.16
N MET A 155 19.56 30.57 4.04
CA MET A 155 19.38 30.36 5.48
C MET A 155 17.97 29.88 5.79
N GLN A 156 16.92 30.45 5.19
CA GLN A 156 15.56 29.97 5.40
C GLN A 156 15.35 28.53 4.89
N ILE A 157 15.88 28.18 3.71
CA ILE A 157 15.80 26.80 3.21
C ILE A 157 16.52 25.83 4.15
N VAL A 158 17.69 26.19 4.65
CA VAL A 158 18.49 25.30 5.50
C VAL A 158 17.90 25.17 6.90
N TYR A 159 17.45 26.27 7.52
CA TYR A 159 17.01 26.26 8.91
C TYR A 159 15.52 25.95 9.11
N ALA A 160 14.66 26.32 8.17
CA ALA A 160 13.22 26.04 8.26
C ALA A 160 12.78 24.94 7.26
N GLY A 161 13.31 24.96 6.04
CA GLY A 161 12.88 24.06 4.97
C GLY A 161 13.37 22.63 5.15
N THR A 162 14.67 22.49 5.36
CA THR A 162 15.35 21.21 5.45
C THR A 162 14.84 20.36 6.62
N PRO A 163 14.68 20.90 7.86
CA PRO A 163 14.12 20.13 8.97
C PRO A 163 12.69 19.66 8.71
N ALA A 164 11.84 20.51 8.11
CA ALA A 164 10.47 20.13 7.76
C ALA A 164 10.43 18.99 6.73
N ILE A 165 11.25 19.07 5.67
CA ILE A 165 11.36 18.01 4.66
C ILE A 165 11.88 16.71 5.28
N ILE A 166 12.95 16.78 6.09
CA ILE A 166 13.50 15.61 6.79
C ILE A 166 12.42 14.99 7.69
N PHE A 167 11.66 15.80 8.42
CA PHE A 167 10.58 15.31 9.28
C PHE A 167 9.51 14.57 8.47
N ILE A 168 9.04 15.15 7.36
CA ILE A 168 8.03 14.55 6.49
C ILE A 168 8.54 13.23 5.90
N LEU A 169 9.78 13.20 5.43
CA LEU A 169 10.41 12.00 4.88
C LEU A 169 10.58 10.91 5.95
N ALA A 170 11.10 11.26 7.13
CA ALA A 170 11.27 10.33 8.23
C ALA A 170 9.93 9.73 8.68
N THR A 171 8.89 10.57 8.78
CA THR A 171 7.54 10.14 9.16
C THR A 171 6.92 9.24 8.08
N SER A 172 7.10 9.58 6.81
CA SER A 172 6.61 8.76 5.68
C SER A 172 7.30 7.39 5.63
N LEU A 173 8.61 7.35 5.83
CA LEU A 173 9.39 6.10 5.92
C LEU A 173 8.95 5.26 7.12
N PHE A 174 8.72 5.89 8.28
CA PHE A 174 8.25 5.21 9.48
C PHE A 174 6.89 4.53 9.26
N PHE A 175 5.90 5.23 8.70
CA PHE A 175 4.59 4.61 8.44
C PHE A 175 4.63 3.60 7.29
N SER A 176 5.44 3.84 6.25
CA SER A 176 5.65 2.86 5.17
C SER A 176 6.29 1.57 5.70
N TYR A 177 7.19 1.67 6.67
CA TYR A 177 7.79 0.52 7.34
C TYR A 177 6.77 -0.30 8.11
N LEU A 178 5.81 0.33 8.79
CA LEU A 178 4.77 -0.35 9.57
C LEU A 178 3.63 -0.93 8.70
N TRP A 179 3.52 -0.46 7.46
CA TRP A 179 2.39 -0.76 6.58
C TRP A 179 2.13 -2.25 6.31
N PRO A 180 3.14 -3.09 5.98
CA PRO A 180 2.90 -4.52 5.75
C PRO A 180 2.19 -5.24 6.90
N ILE A 181 2.54 -4.95 8.15
CA ILE A 181 1.89 -5.58 9.30
C ILE A 181 0.47 -5.03 9.48
N VAL A 182 0.28 -3.71 9.39
CA VAL A 182 -1.06 -3.10 9.52
C VAL A 182 -2.00 -3.65 8.46
N TYR A 183 -1.53 -3.75 7.23
CA TYR A 183 -2.29 -4.37 6.15
C TYR A 183 -2.53 -5.86 6.43
N GLY A 184 -1.54 -6.58 6.95
CA GLY A 184 -1.67 -7.96 7.40
C GLY A 184 -2.79 -8.16 8.43
N TYR A 185 -2.85 -7.32 9.47
CA TYR A 185 -3.93 -7.34 10.46
C TYR A 185 -5.30 -7.09 9.82
N ALA A 186 -5.37 -6.12 8.90
CA ALA A 186 -6.60 -5.82 8.21
C ALA A 186 -7.09 -7.02 7.40
N LEU A 187 -6.20 -7.66 6.62
CA LEU A 187 -6.51 -8.83 5.78
C LEU A 187 -7.09 -10.03 6.53
N GLN A 188 -6.90 -10.12 7.86
CA GLN A 188 -7.48 -11.17 8.71
C GLN A 188 -8.90 -10.86 9.17
N GLN A 189 -9.36 -9.62 9.03
CA GLN A 189 -10.67 -9.17 9.48
C GLN A 189 -11.77 -9.60 8.51
N ARG A 190 -12.97 -9.81 9.05
CA ARG A 190 -14.17 -10.20 8.26
C ARG A 190 -15.25 -9.15 8.23
N THR A 191 -15.13 -8.12 9.07
CA THR A 191 -16.13 -7.06 9.18
C THR A 191 -15.53 -5.72 8.74
N PHE A 192 -16.40 -4.82 8.29
CA PHE A 192 -16.04 -3.44 7.99
C PHE A 192 -15.36 -2.74 9.17
N GLY A 193 -15.94 -2.86 10.38
CA GLY A 193 -15.48 -2.13 11.56
C GLY A 193 -14.09 -2.57 12.01
N ASP A 194 -13.83 -3.87 12.05
CA ASP A 194 -12.53 -4.39 12.48
C ASP A 194 -11.42 -4.07 11.47
N ALA A 195 -11.75 -4.16 10.16
CA ALA A 195 -10.85 -3.77 9.08
C ALA A 195 -10.49 -2.29 9.13
N LEU A 196 -11.47 -1.42 9.39
CA LEU A 196 -11.27 0.02 9.58
C LEU A 196 -10.36 0.28 10.79
N ASN A 197 -10.65 -0.38 11.92
CA ASN A 197 -9.92 -0.17 13.16
C ASN A 197 -8.46 -0.62 13.07
N SER A 198 -8.16 -1.58 12.19
CA SER A 198 -6.79 -2.07 11.98
C SER A 198 -5.82 -0.98 11.56
N VAL A 199 -6.28 0.05 10.83
CA VAL A 199 -5.43 1.17 10.41
C VAL A 199 -4.91 1.98 11.60
N PHE A 200 -5.67 2.09 12.69
CA PHE A 200 -5.25 2.86 13.86
C PHE A 200 -4.14 2.19 14.69
N MET A 201 -3.73 0.96 14.33
CA MET A 201 -2.52 0.35 14.89
C MET A 201 -1.26 1.19 14.64
N PHE A 202 -1.26 2.04 13.60
CA PHE A 202 -0.21 3.03 13.38
C PHE A 202 0.03 3.96 14.57
N PHE A 203 -0.92 4.12 15.48
CA PHE A 203 -0.79 4.97 16.67
C PHE A 203 -0.51 4.20 17.97
N SER A 204 -0.31 2.88 17.90
CA SER A 204 -0.03 2.05 19.08
C SER A 204 1.48 1.95 19.34
N PRO A 205 2.00 2.49 20.47
CA PRO A 205 3.43 2.38 20.78
C PRO A 205 3.86 0.93 21.02
N ASN A 206 2.96 0.09 21.55
CA ASN A 206 3.22 -1.34 21.75
C ASN A 206 3.41 -2.04 20.40
N PHE A 207 2.60 -1.67 19.41
CA PHE A 207 2.73 -2.16 18.04
C PHE A 207 4.07 -1.77 17.43
N TRP A 208 4.51 -0.52 17.62
CA TRP A 208 5.82 -0.07 17.11
C TRP A 208 6.97 -0.89 17.70
N LYS A 209 6.97 -1.11 19.01
CA LYS A 209 8.03 -1.88 19.68
C LYS A 209 8.14 -3.30 19.15
N ALA A 210 7.01 -3.96 18.92
CA ALA A 210 6.99 -5.28 18.32
C ALA A 210 7.44 -5.28 16.84
N ALA A 211 7.32 -4.13 16.15
CA ALA A 211 7.64 -4.02 14.72
C ALA A 211 9.14 -3.99 14.45
N PHE A 212 9.93 -3.38 15.32
CA PHE A 212 11.37 -3.22 15.10
C PHE A 212 12.19 -4.49 15.38
N THR A 213 11.90 -5.57 14.67
CA THR A 213 12.70 -6.80 14.65
C THR A 213 13.49 -6.93 13.35
N GLY A 214 14.67 -7.57 13.43
CA GLY A 214 15.51 -7.78 12.25
C GLY A 214 14.87 -8.68 11.17
N ALA A 215 14.01 -9.62 11.58
CA ALA A 215 13.25 -10.46 10.65
C ALA A 215 12.21 -9.65 9.88
N TYR A 216 11.44 -8.80 10.57
CA TYR A 216 10.46 -7.94 9.93
C TYR A 216 11.09 -6.90 8.99
N PHE A 217 12.26 -6.35 9.36
CA PHE A 217 12.94 -5.34 8.54
C PHE A 217 13.21 -5.80 7.10
N LYS A 218 13.64 -7.06 6.91
CA LYS A 218 13.87 -7.63 5.58
C LYS A 218 12.59 -7.70 4.75
N LEU A 219 11.50 -8.12 5.39
CA LEU A 219 10.19 -8.26 4.76
C LEU A 219 9.63 -6.88 4.36
N ALA A 220 9.67 -5.91 5.26
CA ALA A 220 9.22 -4.55 5.00
C ALA A 220 10.04 -3.86 3.89
N THR A 221 11.37 -4.03 3.90
CA THR A 221 12.25 -3.48 2.86
C THR A 221 11.91 -4.00 1.48
N LEU A 222 11.68 -5.31 1.34
CA LEU A 222 11.29 -5.88 0.05
C LEU A 222 9.90 -5.42 -0.37
N TRP A 223 8.94 -5.40 0.56
CA TRP A 223 7.59 -4.94 0.28
C TRP A 223 7.60 -3.52 -0.31
N MET A 224 8.40 -2.62 0.27
CA MET A 224 8.62 -1.27 -0.26
C MET A 224 9.30 -1.31 -1.63
N LEU A 225 10.35 -2.11 -1.84
CA LEU A 225 11.05 -2.20 -3.12
C LEU A 225 10.12 -2.65 -4.26
N VAL A 226 9.27 -3.66 -4.01
CA VAL A 226 8.32 -4.16 -5.01
C VAL A 226 7.27 -3.10 -5.33
N LEU A 227 6.75 -2.39 -4.32
CA LEU A 227 5.80 -1.31 -4.57
C LEU A 227 6.42 -0.12 -5.30
N THR A 228 7.65 0.26 -4.97
CA THR A 228 8.37 1.31 -5.70
C THR A 228 8.60 0.89 -7.15
N GLY A 229 9.03 -0.35 -7.38
CA GLY A 229 9.22 -0.90 -8.73
C GLY A 229 7.91 -0.96 -9.53
N ALA A 230 6.83 -1.47 -8.92
CA ALA A 230 5.51 -1.50 -9.53
C ALA A 230 4.98 -0.09 -9.80
N GLY A 231 5.11 0.84 -8.87
CA GLY A 231 4.72 2.24 -9.03
C GLY A 231 5.47 2.92 -10.17
N PHE A 232 6.78 2.70 -10.28
CA PHE A 232 7.60 3.18 -11.39
C PHE A 232 7.11 2.61 -12.74
N LEU A 233 6.84 1.31 -12.80
CA LEU A 233 6.31 0.65 -14.01
C LEU A 233 4.90 1.17 -14.38
N MET A 234 4.04 1.39 -13.39
CA MET A 234 2.72 1.99 -13.58
C MET A 234 2.81 3.42 -14.11
N GLY A 235 3.86 4.19 -13.77
CA GLY A 235 4.11 5.52 -14.33
C GLY A 235 4.26 5.53 -15.86
N PHE A 236 4.73 4.43 -16.46
CA PHE A 236 4.81 4.31 -17.93
C PHE A 236 3.44 4.15 -18.61
N THR A 237 2.36 3.83 -17.88
CA THR A 237 0.99 3.76 -18.46
C THR A 237 0.61 5.08 -19.15
N ILE A 238 1.02 6.22 -18.57
CA ILE A 238 0.72 7.56 -19.09
C ILE A 238 1.49 7.80 -20.39
N ALA A 239 2.73 7.31 -20.47
CA ALA A 239 3.59 7.50 -21.63
C ALA A 239 3.26 6.52 -22.78
N ILE A 240 2.80 5.30 -22.46
CA ILE A 240 2.61 4.22 -23.44
C ILE A 240 1.30 3.45 -23.16
N PRO A 241 0.15 3.94 -23.65
CA PRO A 241 -1.16 3.33 -23.38
C PRO A 241 -1.32 1.88 -23.84
N ILE A 242 -0.55 1.42 -24.85
CA ILE A 242 -0.60 0.03 -25.33
C ILE A 242 -0.15 -0.99 -24.28
N LEU A 243 0.60 -0.54 -23.26
CA LEU A 243 1.05 -1.39 -22.15
C LEU A 243 -0.02 -1.59 -21.07
N LEU A 244 -1.16 -0.88 -21.15
CA LEU A 244 -2.19 -0.90 -20.11
C LEU A 244 -2.65 -2.33 -19.71
N PRO A 245 -2.92 -3.28 -20.64
CA PRO A 245 -3.31 -4.63 -20.25
C PRO A 245 -2.23 -5.36 -19.44
N PHE A 246 -0.96 -5.22 -19.84
CA PHE A 246 0.17 -5.84 -19.14
C PHE A 246 0.38 -5.22 -17.76
N LEU A 247 0.23 -3.91 -17.66
CA LEU A 247 0.38 -3.18 -16.40
C LEU A 247 -0.75 -3.49 -15.42
N MET A 248 -1.96 -3.80 -15.90
CA MET A 248 -3.05 -4.26 -15.04
C MET A 248 -2.82 -5.67 -14.51
N LEU A 249 -2.24 -6.57 -15.31
CA LEU A 249 -1.79 -7.88 -14.82
C LEU A 249 -0.67 -7.73 -13.78
N LEU A 250 0.28 -6.82 -14.00
CA LEU A 250 1.32 -6.51 -13.04
C LEU A 250 0.74 -5.94 -11.74
N LEU A 251 -0.27 -5.06 -11.82
CA LEU A 251 -0.98 -4.52 -10.66
C LEU A 251 -1.65 -5.64 -9.85
N ILE A 252 -2.38 -6.54 -10.51
CA ILE A 252 -3.01 -7.71 -9.86
C ILE A 252 -1.96 -8.58 -9.17
N TRP A 253 -0.88 -8.91 -9.88
CA TRP A 253 0.23 -9.68 -9.30
C TRP A 253 0.83 -8.98 -8.08
N THR A 254 1.01 -7.66 -8.15
CA THR A 254 1.53 -6.84 -7.04
C THR A 254 0.59 -6.86 -5.84
N VAL A 255 -0.72 -6.82 -6.05
CA VAL A 255 -1.73 -6.94 -4.99
C VAL A 255 -1.63 -8.31 -4.31
N TYR A 256 -1.56 -9.40 -5.08
CA TYR A 256 -1.40 -10.73 -4.51
C TYR A 256 -0.09 -10.88 -3.73
N PHE A 257 1.01 -10.35 -4.29
CA PHE A 257 2.33 -10.40 -3.67
C PHE A 257 2.35 -9.64 -2.35
N THR A 258 1.92 -8.38 -2.37
CA THR A 258 1.90 -7.55 -1.17
C THR A 258 0.97 -8.12 -0.10
N SER A 259 -0.12 -8.78 -0.48
CA SER A 259 -1.04 -9.43 0.45
C SER A 259 -0.43 -10.70 1.07
N ALA A 260 0.27 -11.52 0.28
CA ALA A 260 0.99 -12.68 0.79
C ALA A 260 2.11 -12.29 1.77
N VAL A 261 2.88 -11.26 1.42
CA VAL A 261 3.92 -10.69 2.28
C VAL A 261 3.32 -10.12 3.58
N SER A 262 2.19 -9.43 3.49
CA SER A 262 1.50 -8.85 4.66
C SER A 262 0.90 -9.93 5.57
N ALA A 263 0.36 -11.01 5.00
CA ALA A 263 -0.08 -12.17 5.76
C ALA A 263 1.09 -12.84 6.50
N ALA A 264 2.25 -12.97 5.85
CA ALA A 264 3.47 -13.47 6.50
C ALA A 264 3.93 -12.55 7.64
N ALA A 265 3.90 -11.23 7.44
CA ALA A 265 4.25 -10.25 8.46
C ALA A 265 3.34 -10.34 9.69
N TYR A 266 2.03 -10.50 9.48
CA TYR A 266 1.06 -10.70 10.55
C TYR A 266 1.40 -11.93 11.42
N ASN A 267 1.73 -13.07 10.82
CA ASN A 267 2.07 -14.27 11.61
C ASN A 267 3.37 -14.13 12.40
N MET A 268 4.32 -13.33 11.92
CA MET A 268 5.53 -13.04 12.69
C MET A 268 5.21 -12.26 13.97
N PHE A 269 4.11 -11.49 13.95
CA PHE A 269 3.68 -10.63 15.04
C PHE A 269 2.82 -11.32 16.10
N ASP A 270 1.89 -12.16 15.68
CA ASP A 270 0.99 -12.89 16.59
C ASP A 270 1.74 -13.88 17.51
N ASN A 271 3.03 -14.14 17.24
CA ASN A 271 3.90 -14.99 18.04
C ASN A 271 4.79 -14.22 19.04
N ILE A 272 4.64 -12.90 19.16
CA ILE A 272 5.39 -12.00 20.07
C ILE A 272 4.45 -11.51 21.18
#